data_AF-H0YN92-F1
#
_entry.id   AF-H0YN92-F1
#
_cell.length_a   1.000
_cell.length_b   1.000
_cell.length_c   1.000
_cell.angle_alpha   90.00
_cell.angle_beta   90.00
_cell.angle_gamma   90.00
#
_symmetry.space_group_name_H-M   'P 1'
#
loop_
_entity.id
_entity.type
_entity.pdbx_description
1 polymer ?
#
loop_
_entity_poly.entity_id
_entity_poly.type
_entity_poly.pdbx_seq_one_letter_code
_entity_poly.pdbx_strand_id
1 'polypeptide(L)'
;MGSRNSSSAGSGSGDPSEGLPRRGAGLRRSEEEEEEDEDVDLAQALLDSEEENDRAWDGRLGDRYNPPVDATPDTRELEFNEIKTQVELATGQLGLRRAAQKHSFPRMLHQRERGLCHRGSFSLGEQSRVISHFLPNDLGFTDSYSQKAFCGIYSKDGQIFMSACQDQTIRLYDCRYGRFRK
;
A
#
# COMPACT_ATOMS: atom_id res chain seq x y z
N MET A 1 43.80 28.67 -2.18
CA MET A 1 42.95 29.02 -1.02
C MET A 1 42.79 27.73 -0.22
N GLY A 2 43.63 27.38 0.77
CA GLY A 2 43.87 28.07 2.05
C GLY A 2 42.56 28.03 2.85
N SER A 3 42.38 27.33 3.98
CA SER A 3 43.22 27.05 5.15
C SER A 3 42.58 25.86 5.93
N ARG A 4 43.31 24.87 6.49
CA ARG A 4 43.99 24.87 7.82
C ARG A 4 43.01 25.25 8.96
N ASN A 5 42.72 24.47 10.00
CA ASN A 5 43.55 23.79 11.03
C ASN A 5 42.56 23.30 12.15
N SER A 6 42.86 22.52 13.20
CA SER A 6 43.82 21.47 13.59
C SER A 6 43.61 21.19 15.11
N SER A 7 43.71 19.91 15.53
CA SER A 7 44.21 19.43 16.87
C SER A 7 43.32 19.66 18.12
N SER A 8 43.35 18.86 19.20
CA SER A 8 44.35 17.92 19.75
C SER A 8 43.74 16.94 20.79
N ALA A 9 44.43 15.82 21.01
CA ALA A 9 44.17 14.76 21.97
C ALA A 9 44.50 15.10 23.44
N GLY A 10 43.97 14.31 24.38
CA GLY A 10 44.40 14.27 25.77
C GLY A 10 43.90 13.01 26.49
N SER A 11 44.82 12.07 26.70
CA SER A 11 44.68 10.80 27.43
C SER A 11 44.88 10.99 28.95
N GLY A 12 44.16 10.23 29.78
CA GLY A 12 44.40 10.17 31.22
C GLY A 12 43.70 8.99 31.90
N SER A 13 44.49 8.00 32.32
CA SER A 13 44.16 6.79 33.08
C SER A 13 44.03 7.04 34.59
N GLY A 14 43.16 6.29 35.29
CA GLY A 14 43.25 6.15 36.76
C GLY A 14 42.05 5.50 37.44
N ASP A 15 42.15 4.21 37.72
CA ASP A 15 41.50 3.48 38.83
C ASP A 15 42.62 3.07 39.83
N PRO A 16 42.39 2.55 41.07
CA PRO A 16 41.23 2.56 41.97
C PRO A 16 41.61 2.89 43.44
N SER A 17 40.66 2.77 44.38
CA SER A 17 40.79 2.22 45.77
C SER A 17 40.43 3.09 47.00
N GLU A 18 39.73 2.41 47.92
CA GLU A 18 39.71 2.51 49.40
C GLU A 18 38.62 3.32 50.12
N GLY A 19 37.93 2.63 51.06
CA GLY A 19 37.42 3.23 52.31
C GLY A 19 35.97 2.92 52.71
N LEU A 20 35.74 1.82 53.44
CA LEU A 20 34.59 1.70 54.38
C LEU A 20 35.03 2.19 55.77
N PRO A 21 34.16 2.80 56.60
CA PRO A 21 33.56 2.01 57.68
C PRO A 21 32.12 2.41 58.11
N ARG A 22 31.64 1.65 59.10
CA ARG A 22 30.25 1.43 59.55
C ARG A 22 29.61 2.53 60.44
N ARG A 23 28.26 2.57 60.41
CA ARG A 23 27.25 2.56 61.51
C ARG A 23 26.23 3.70 61.44
N GLY A 24 24.95 3.35 61.57
CA GLY A 24 23.91 4.26 62.08
C GLY A 24 22.53 4.01 61.48
N ALA A 25 21.63 3.41 62.25
CA ALA A 25 20.22 3.28 61.91
C ALA A 25 19.54 4.66 61.85
N GLY A 26 18.62 4.85 60.92
CA GLY A 26 17.86 6.09 60.77
C GLY A 26 16.70 5.95 59.79
N LEU A 27 15.59 5.47 60.32
CA LEU A 27 14.24 5.52 59.76
C LEU A 27 13.96 6.80 58.95
N ARG A 28 13.57 6.68 57.66
CA ARG A 28 12.56 7.52 57.02
C ARG A 28 12.10 6.89 55.71
N ARG A 29 10.79 6.73 55.63
CA ARG A 29 9.99 6.06 54.61
C ARG A 29 9.37 7.15 53.74
N SER A 30 9.13 6.78 52.49
CA SER A 30 8.04 7.23 51.59
C SER A 30 8.10 8.67 51.07
N GLU A 31 8.12 8.79 49.74
CA GLU A 31 7.38 9.77 48.90
C GLU A 31 7.95 9.74 47.45
N GLU A 32 7.85 8.62 46.71
CA GLU A 32 8.17 8.58 45.26
C GLU A 32 7.26 7.59 44.46
N GLU A 33 6.04 7.28 44.91
CA GLU A 33 5.18 6.26 44.26
C GLU A 33 3.79 6.77 43.79
N GLU A 34 3.61 8.07 43.55
CA GLU A 34 2.27 8.64 43.22
C GLU A 34 2.15 9.25 41.80
N GLU A 35 3.13 9.08 40.90
CA GLU A 35 3.09 9.73 39.56
C GLU A 35 2.78 8.77 38.39
N GLU A 36 2.76 7.45 38.60
CA GLU A 36 2.51 6.48 37.50
C GLU A 36 1.02 6.18 37.27
N ASP A 37 0.14 6.41 38.24
CA ASP A 37 -1.29 6.06 38.14
C ASP A 37 -2.08 7.06 37.28
N GLU A 38 -1.68 8.34 37.27
CA GLU A 38 -2.41 9.40 36.53
C GLU A 38 -2.18 9.32 35.00
N ASP A 39 -1.00 8.85 34.57
CA ASP A 39 -0.67 8.68 33.15
C ASP A 39 -1.40 7.50 32.51
N VAL A 40 -1.66 6.44 33.29
CA VAL A 40 -2.43 5.28 32.85
C VAL A 40 -3.89 5.66 32.67
N ASP A 41 -4.46 6.46 33.58
CA ASP A 41 -5.82 6.96 33.47
C ASP A 41 -6.02 7.92 32.28
N LEU A 42 -5.03 8.75 31.95
CA LEU A 42 -5.08 9.61 30.78
C LEU A 42 -5.01 8.79 29.47
N ALA A 43 -4.17 7.76 29.41
CA ALA A 43 -4.10 6.86 28.27
C ALA A 43 -5.40 6.04 28.10
N GLN A 44 -6.01 5.60 29.20
CA GLN A 44 -7.30 4.92 29.21
C GLN A 44 -8.43 5.84 28.72
N ALA A 45 -8.45 7.09 29.17
CA ALA A 45 -9.43 8.09 28.75
C ALA A 45 -9.29 8.47 27.26
N LEU A 46 -8.06 8.46 26.72
CA LEU A 46 -7.81 8.68 25.29
C LEU A 46 -8.25 7.47 24.45
N LEU A 47 -8.04 6.24 24.93
CA LEU A 47 -8.53 5.02 24.27
C LEU A 47 -10.07 4.94 24.27
N ASP A 48 -10.71 5.30 25.38
CA ASP A 48 -12.18 5.34 25.48
C ASP A 48 -12.79 6.50 24.64
N SER A 49 -12.01 7.54 24.33
CA SER A 49 -12.42 8.67 23.49
C SER A 49 -12.35 8.40 21.98
N GLU A 50 -11.63 7.37 21.53
CA GLU A 50 -11.48 7.07 20.09
C GLU A 50 -12.66 6.24 19.53
N GLU A 51 -13.55 5.73 20.40
CA GLU A 51 -14.65 4.83 19.99
C GLU A 51 -15.91 5.56 19.47
N GLU A 52 -16.01 6.90 19.56
CA GLU A 52 -17.27 7.61 19.27
C GLU A 52 -17.30 8.33 17.89
N ASN A 53 -16.21 8.40 17.13
CA ASN A 53 -16.16 9.27 15.94
C ASN A 53 -16.60 8.62 14.59
N ASP A 54 -16.82 7.30 14.53
CA ASP A 54 -17.22 6.64 13.27
C ASP A 54 -18.75 6.51 13.08
N ARG A 55 -19.53 6.92 14.09
CA ARG A 55 -21.00 6.85 14.05
C ARG A 55 -21.66 7.95 13.22
N ALA A 56 -20.90 8.88 12.64
CA ALA A 56 -21.44 9.93 11.78
C ALA A 56 -22.22 9.40 10.56
N TRP A 57 -21.97 8.14 10.18
CA TRP A 57 -22.63 7.46 9.07
C TRP A 57 -23.67 6.40 9.50
N ASP A 58 -23.81 6.10 10.79
CA ASP A 58 -24.66 5.02 11.32
C ASP A 58 -26.17 5.37 11.36
N GLY A 59 -26.55 6.59 10.97
CA GLY A 59 -27.84 7.18 11.35
C GLY A 59 -28.73 7.79 10.28
N ARG A 60 -28.42 7.69 8.97
CA ARG A 60 -29.31 8.29 7.94
C ARG A 60 -29.83 7.35 6.87
N LEU A 61 -29.10 6.29 6.56
CA LEU A 61 -29.54 5.18 5.69
C LEU A 61 -28.67 3.97 6.06
N GLY A 62 -28.79 3.44 7.29
CA GLY A 62 -28.02 2.26 7.73
C GLY A 62 -28.11 1.10 6.72
N ASP A 63 -27.29 0.06 6.89
CA ASP A 63 -27.07 -1.15 6.06
C ASP A 63 -28.26 -1.79 5.29
N ARG A 64 -29.48 -1.30 5.49
CA ARG A 64 -30.74 -1.63 4.84
C ARG A 64 -31.01 -0.92 3.52
N TYR A 65 -30.30 0.16 3.17
CA TYR A 65 -30.45 0.78 1.85
C TYR A 65 -29.38 0.27 0.87
N ASN A 66 -29.64 -0.89 0.28
CA ASN A 66 -28.95 -1.32 -0.93
C ASN A 66 -29.95 -1.20 -2.09
N PRO A 67 -30.03 -0.03 -2.77
CA PRO A 67 -30.92 0.10 -3.91
C PRO A 67 -30.57 -1.01 -4.92
N PRO A 68 -31.57 -1.59 -5.60
CA PRO A 68 -31.30 -2.61 -6.60
C PRO A 68 -30.29 -2.05 -7.60
N VAL A 69 -29.15 -2.74 -7.72
CA VAL A 69 -28.11 -2.39 -8.68
C VAL A 69 -28.74 -2.44 -10.06
N ASP A 70 -28.75 -1.31 -10.75
CA ASP A 70 -29.10 -1.27 -12.16
C ASP A 70 -28.06 -2.12 -12.91
N ALA A 71 -28.49 -3.29 -13.37
CA ALA A 71 -27.63 -4.22 -14.10
C ALA A 71 -27.24 -3.68 -15.48
N THR A 72 -27.95 -2.66 -15.98
CA THR A 72 -27.79 -2.10 -17.32
C THR A 72 -27.98 -0.58 -17.31
N PRO A 73 -27.08 0.19 -16.66
CA PRO A 73 -27.17 1.63 -16.66
C PRO A 73 -27.03 2.18 -18.09
N ASP A 74 -27.81 3.19 -18.44
CA ASP A 74 -27.64 3.88 -19.71
C ASP A 74 -26.35 4.73 -19.68
N THR A 75 -25.34 4.33 -20.44
CA THR A 75 -24.04 5.00 -20.51
C THR A 75 -23.93 5.95 -21.71
N ARG A 76 -25.00 6.19 -22.48
CA ARG A 76 -24.94 7.00 -23.71
C ARG A 76 -24.40 8.41 -23.50
N GLU A 77 -24.68 9.04 -22.37
CA GLU A 77 -24.16 10.39 -22.07
C GLU A 77 -22.64 10.38 -21.81
N LEU A 78 -22.11 9.29 -21.26
CA LEU A 78 -20.66 9.12 -21.05
C LEU A 78 -19.90 9.00 -22.38
N GLU A 79 -20.57 8.58 -23.45
CA GLU A 79 -19.98 8.41 -24.78
C GLU A 79 -19.48 9.72 -25.39
N PHE A 80 -20.04 10.86 -24.97
CA PHE A 80 -19.72 12.19 -25.49
C PHE A 80 -18.95 13.06 -24.48
N ASN A 81 -18.48 12.45 -23.38
CA ASN A 81 -17.77 13.17 -22.33
C ASN A 81 -16.32 13.50 -22.75
N GLU A 82 -15.84 14.67 -22.35
CA GLU A 82 -14.43 15.06 -22.47
C GLU A 82 -13.50 14.05 -21.80
N ILE A 83 -13.86 13.54 -20.61
CA ILE A 83 -13.07 12.54 -19.88
C ILE A 83 -12.87 11.29 -20.74
N LYS A 84 -13.93 10.80 -21.38
CA LYS A 84 -13.83 9.65 -22.28
C LYS A 84 -12.87 9.94 -23.43
N THR A 85 -13.00 11.10 -24.04
CA THR A 85 -12.12 11.54 -25.14
C THR A 85 -10.65 11.59 -24.71
N GLN A 86 -10.37 12.13 -23.51
CA GLN A 86 -9.03 12.18 -22.94
C GLN A 86 -8.48 10.77 -22.64
N VAL A 87 -9.29 9.87 -22.09
CA VAL A 87 -8.92 8.48 -21.83
C VAL A 87 -8.63 7.72 -23.12
N GLU A 88 -9.46 7.89 -24.15
CA GLU A 88 -9.25 7.27 -25.45
C GLU A 88 -7.96 7.76 -26.13
N LEU A 89 -7.63 9.04 -25.98
CA LEU A 89 -6.34 9.58 -26.43
C LEU A 89 -5.17 8.96 -25.65
N ALA A 90 -5.28 8.92 -24.33
CA ALA A 90 -4.24 8.40 -23.43
C ALA A 90 -4.01 6.89 -23.58
N THR A 91 -5.01 6.12 -24.02
CA THR A 91 -4.94 4.66 -24.25
C THR A 91 -4.74 4.30 -25.73
N GLY A 92 -4.58 5.30 -26.60
CA GLY A 92 -4.42 5.12 -28.04
C GLY A 92 -5.66 4.53 -28.73
N GLN A 93 -6.84 4.63 -28.13
CA GLN A 93 -8.13 4.13 -28.63
C GLN A 93 -8.87 5.14 -29.52
N LEU A 94 -8.51 6.43 -29.50
CA LEU A 94 -9.23 7.46 -30.25
C LEU A 94 -9.25 7.17 -31.77
N GLY A 95 -10.46 6.94 -32.30
CA GLY A 95 -10.76 6.81 -33.72
C GLY A 95 -11.46 5.49 -34.12
N LEU A 96 -12.65 5.61 -34.71
CA LEU A 96 -13.47 4.51 -35.28
C LEU A 96 -12.71 3.57 -36.23
N ARG A 97 -11.61 4.03 -36.83
CA ARG A 97 -10.80 3.26 -37.78
C ARG A 97 -9.66 2.44 -37.14
N ARG A 98 -9.33 2.70 -35.87
CA ARG A 98 -8.28 1.99 -35.11
C ARG A 98 -8.83 0.97 -34.11
N ALA A 99 -10.05 1.15 -33.60
CA ALA A 99 -10.69 0.18 -32.72
C ALA A 99 -10.82 -1.23 -33.37
N ALA A 100 -10.98 -1.30 -34.70
CA ALA A 100 -11.03 -2.54 -35.45
C ALA A 100 -9.65 -3.13 -35.84
N GLN A 101 -8.58 -2.33 -35.78
CA GLN A 101 -7.22 -2.84 -36.01
C GLN A 101 -6.70 -3.38 -34.69
N LYS A 102 -6.78 -4.71 -34.52
CA LYS A 102 -5.97 -5.42 -33.51
C LYS A 102 -4.49 -5.14 -33.84
N HIS A 103 -3.91 -4.13 -33.20
CA HIS A 103 -2.50 -3.83 -33.29
C HIS A 103 -1.75 -4.89 -32.48
N SER A 104 -1.39 -5.99 -33.13
CA SER A 104 -0.54 -7.01 -32.51
C SER A 104 0.82 -6.40 -32.16
N PHE A 105 1.33 -6.62 -30.94
CA PHE A 105 2.64 -6.11 -30.53
C PHE A 105 3.79 -6.41 -31.49
N PRO A 106 3.91 -7.63 -32.05
CA PRO A 106 4.95 -7.91 -33.03
C PRO A 106 4.87 -6.98 -34.25
N ARG A 107 3.65 -6.66 -34.71
CA ARG A 107 3.43 -5.73 -35.83
C ARG A 107 3.80 -4.30 -35.48
N MET A 108 3.50 -3.83 -34.27
CA MET A 108 3.92 -2.50 -33.82
C MET A 108 5.44 -2.38 -33.75
N LEU A 109 6.13 -3.39 -33.21
CA LEU A 109 7.59 -3.44 -33.16
C LEU A 109 8.20 -3.49 -34.57
N HIS A 110 7.63 -4.29 -35.48
CA HIS A 110 8.07 -4.36 -36.87
C HIS A 110 7.87 -3.03 -37.63
N GLN A 111 6.76 -2.32 -37.36
CA GLN A 111 6.56 -0.97 -37.90
C GLN A 111 7.60 0.01 -37.38
N ARG A 112 7.98 -0.09 -36.09
CA ARG A 112 9.05 0.74 -35.50
C ARG A 112 10.39 0.47 -36.14
N GLU A 113 10.76 -0.79 -36.30
CA GLU A 113 12.01 -1.24 -36.95
C GLU A 113 12.13 -0.68 -38.37
N ARG A 114 11.02 -0.59 -39.09
CA ARG A 114 10.96 -0.06 -40.47
C ARG A 114 10.80 1.46 -40.55
N GLY A 115 10.81 2.17 -39.43
CA GLY A 115 10.60 3.62 -39.39
C GLY A 115 9.18 4.06 -39.79
N LEU A 116 8.21 3.15 -39.77
CA LEU A 116 6.81 3.41 -40.10
C LEU A 116 6.00 3.94 -38.89
N CYS A 117 6.63 4.07 -37.73
CA CYS A 117 6.03 4.68 -36.54
C CYS A 117 5.97 6.21 -36.65
N HIS A 118 5.00 6.82 -35.97
CA HIS A 118 4.82 8.26 -35.96
C HIS A 118 6.08 8.93 -35.38
N ARG A 119 6.83 9.67 -36.21
CA ARG A 119 8.11 10.30 -35.83
C ARG A 119 9.19 9.30 -35.34
N GLY A 120 9.12 8.04 -35.77
CA GLY A 120 10.12 7.02 -35.43
C GLY A 120 10.03 6.44 -34.01
N SER A 121 9.00 6.80 -33.23
CA SER A 121 8.77 6.29 -31.87
C SER A 121 7.31 5.95 -31.62
N PHE A 122 7.04 5.26 -30.50
CA PHE A 122 5.67 5.05 -30.05
C PHE A 122 5.11 6.32 -29.42
N SER A 123 3.90 6.69 -29.81
CA SER A 123 3.11 7.70 -29.12
C SER A 123 2.80 7.28 -27.68
N LEU A 124 2.44 8.25 -26.82
CA LEU A 124 2.04 7.99 -25.43
C LEU A 124 0.88 6.98 -25.35
N GLY A 125 -0.11 7.10 -26.25
CA GLY A 125 -1.23 6.16 -26.31
C GLY A 125 -0.82 4.74 -26.73
N GLU A 126 0.11 4.60 -27.67
CA GLU A 126 0.67 3.30 -28.05
C GLU A 126 1.49 2.68 -26.91
N GLN A 127 2.26 3.49 -26.17
CA GLN A 127 3.02 3.02 -25.00
C GLN A 127 2.09 2.56 -23.89
N SER A 128 1.10 3.37 -23.54
CA SER A 128 0.08 3.05 -22.54
C SER A 128 -0.60 1.74 -22.88
N ARG A 129 -1.04 1.55 -24.13
CA ARG A 129 -1.64 0.29 -24.58
C ARG A 129 -0.70 -0.89 -24.43
N VAL A 130 0.57 -0.75 -24.83
CA VAL A 130 1.57 -1.82 -24.66
C VAL A 130 1.70 -2.20 -23.19
N ILE A 131 1.80 -1.23 -22.31
CA ILE A 131 1.95 -1.44 -20.87
C ILE A 131 0.69 -2.09 -20.27
N SER A 132 -0.51 -1.60 -20.61
CA SER A 132 -1.78 -2.13 -20.11
C SER A 132 -2.01 -3.61 -20.43
N HIS A 133 -1.41 -4.15 -21.48
CA HIS A 133 -1.49 -5.57 -21.79
C HIS A 133 -0.60 -6.47 -20.91
N PHE A 134 0.44 -5.91 -20.28
CA PHE A 134 1.31 -6.63 -19.36
C PHE A 134 0.94 -6.39 -17.89
N LEU A 135 0.13 -5.36 -17.62
CA LEU A 135 -0.43 -5.14 -16.30
C LEU A 135 -1.69 -5.99 -16.12
N PRO A 136 -1.92 -6.56 -14.92
CA PRO A 136 -3.18 -7.20 -14.59
C PRO A 136 -4.32 -6.19 -14.76
N ASN A 137 -5.24 -6.44 -15.69
CA ASN A 137 -6.41 -5.60 -15.93
C ASN A 137 -7.74 -6.36 -15.79
N ASP A 138 -7.66 -7.63 -15.39
CA ASP A 138 -8.80 -8.49 -15.12
C ASP A 138 -8.85 -8.82 -13.64
N LEU A 139 -10.04 -8.72 -13.05
CA LEU A 139 -10.31 -9.13 -11.68
C LEU A 139 -10.89 -10.54 -11.70
N GLY A 140 -10.27 -11.44 -10.93
CA GLY A 140 -10.73 -12.82 -10.76
C GLY A 140 -10.96 -13.12 -9.30
N PHE A 141 -12.13 -13.66 -8.97
CA PHE A 141 -12.40 -14.16 -7.63
C PHE A 141 -11.54 -15.41 -7.38
N THR A 142 -10.67 -15.34 -6.37
CA THR A 142 -9.73 -16.42 -6.05
C THR A 142 -10.23 -17.28 -4.89
N ASP A 143 -10.71 -16.66 -3.81
CA ASP A 143 -11.04 -17.37 -2.59
C ASP A 143 -11.91 -16.51 -1.66
N SER A 144 -12.65 -17.15 -0.75
CA SER A 144 -13.40 -16.51 0.33
C SER A 144 -12.72 -16.70 1.68
N TYR A 145 -12.78 -15.65 2.49
CA TYR A 145 -12.26 -15.63 3.85
C TYR A 145 -13.43 -15.44 4.82
N SER A 146 -13.40 -16.14 5.96
CA SER A 146 -14.40 -15.98 7.02
C SER A 146 -14.19 -14.69 7.83
N GLN A 147 -12.99 -14.12 7.75
CA GLN A 147 -12.57 -12.89 8.43
C GLN A 147 -11.66 -12.05 7.52
N LYS A 148 -11.41 -10.80 7.89
CA LYS A 148 -10.57 -9.88 7.10
C LYS A 148 -9.13 -10.42 6.94
N ALA A 149 -8.61 -10.34 5.73
CA ALA A 149 -7.18 -10.56 5.45
C ALA A 149 -6.37 -9.32 5.79
N PHE A 150 -5.22 -9.50 6.43
CA PHE A 150 -4.36 -8.38 6.85
C PHE A 150 -3.14 -8.22 5.96
N CYS A 151 -2.47 -9.32 5.66
CA CYS A 151 -1.26 -9.30 4.86
C CYS A 151 -1.20 -10.49 3.93
N GLY A 152 -0.48 -10.30 2.84
CA GLY A 152 -0.12 -11.36 1.92
C GLY A 152 1.22 -11.05 1.27
N ILE A 153 1.99 -12.09 1.02
CA ILE A 153 3.34 -11.97 0.46
C ILE A 153 3.58 -13.08 -0.56
N TYR A 154 4.26 -12.71 -1.65
CA TYR A 154 4.77 -13.68 -2.60
C TYR A 154 6.16 -14.17 -2.19
N SER A 155 6.38 -15.45 -2.41
CA SER A 155 7.73 -16.02 -2.51
C SER A 155 8.58 -15.28 -3.55
N LYS A 156 9.91 -15.33 -3.41
CA LYS A 156 10.85 -14.59 -4.28
C LYS A 156 10.73 -14.95 -5.77
N ASP A 157 10.32 -16.18 -6.06
CA ASP A 157 10.10 -16.70 -7.41
C ASP A 157 8.66 -16.49 -7.91
N GLY A 158 7.78 -15.94 -7.07
CA GLY A 158 6.37 -15.67 -7.36
C GLY A 158 5.50 -16.92 -7.48
N GLN A 159 6.02 -18.11 -7.15
CA GLN A 159 5.29 -19.37 -7.37
C GLN A 159 4.31 -19.69 -6.25
N ILE A 160 4.57 -19.16 -5.06
CA ILE A 160 3.70 -19.31 -3.88
C ILE A 160 3.27 -17.93 -3.39
N PHE A 161 1.98 -17.78 -3.12
CA PHE A 161 1.42 -16.65 -2.38
C PHE A 161 0.98 -17.12 -1.00
N MET A 162 1.37 -16.39 0.04
CA MET A 162 0.94 -16.63 1.42
C MET A 162 0.00 -15.50 1.85
N SER A 163 -1.09 -15.82 2.54
CA SER A 163 -1.95 -14.83 3.19
C SER A 163 -2.20 -15.16 4.66
N ALA A 164 -2.34 -14.13 5.50
CA ALA A 164 -2.75 -14.27 6.89
C ALA A 164 -3.97 -13.40 7.22
N CYS A 165 -4.86 -13.97 8.03
CA CYS A 165 -6.18 -13.41 8.34
C CYS A 165 -6.46 -13.49 9.84
N GLN A 166 -7.47 -12.75 10.30
CA GLN A 166 -7.88 -12.74 11.71
C GLN A 166 -8.41 -14.10 12.21
N ASP A 167 -8.75 -15.01 11.30
CA ASP A 167 -9.24 -16.35 11.59
C ASP A 167 -8.14 -17.34 12.07
N GLN A 168 -6.97 -16.81 12.43
CA GLN A 168 -5.82 -17.57 12.93
C GLN A 168 -5.31 -18.63 11.94
N THR A 169 -5.64 -18.50 10.65
CA THR A 169 -5.27 -19.46 9.60
C THR A 169 -4.32 -18.82 8.60
N ILE A 170 -3.14 -19.42 8.44
CA ILE A 170 -2.20 -19.07 7.36
C ILE A 170 -2.53 -19.94 6.14
N ARG A 171 -2.74 -19.30 4.99
CA ARG A 171 -3.05 -19.97 3.72
C ARG A 171 -1.88 -19.82 2.76
N LEU A 172 -1.55 -20.92 2.10
CA LEU A 172 -0.58 -20.96 1.01
C LEU A 172 -1.33 -21.27 -0.28
N TYR A 173 -1.00 -20.53 -1.32
CA TYR A 173 -1.55 -20.71 -2.65
C TYR A 173 -0.40 -20.97 -3.62
N ASP A 174 -0.51 -22.03 -4.40
CA ASP A 174 0.30 -22.24 -5.59
C ASP A 174 -0.20 -21.30 -6.70
N CYS A 175 0.68 -20.41 -7.13
CA CYS A 175 0.47 -19.36 -8.13
C CYS A 175 1.01 -19.74 -9.52
N ARG A 176 1.48 -20.97 -9.70
CA ARG A 176 2.02 -21.45 -10.99
C ARG A 176 1.00 -21.23 -12.11
N TYR A 177 1.49 -20.68 -13.23
CA TYR A 177 0.70 -20.39 -14.43
C TYR A 177 -0.46 -19.39 -14.21
N GLY A 178 -0.34 -18.48 -13.24
CA GLY A 178 -1.30 -17.40 -13.03
C GLY A 178 -2.64 -17.86 -12.45
N ARG A 179 -2.67 -19.02 -11.79
CA ARG A 179 -3.83 -19.51 -11.05
C ARG A 179 -3.48 -19.63 -9.59
N PHE A 180 -4.41 -19.33 -8.71
CA PHE A 180 -4.26 -19.56 -7.27
C PHE A 180 -4.90 -20.90 -6.91
N ARG A 181 -4.10 -21.86 -6.43
CA ARG A 181 -4.59 -23.16 -5.95
C ARG A 181 -4.17 -23.35 -4.50
N LYS A 182 -5.11 -23.73 -3.64
CA LYS A 182 -4.83 -24.13 -2.25
C LYS A 182 -4.16 -25.49 -2.19
#